data_AF-A0A1X0K3W8-F1
#
_entry.id   AF-A0A1X0K3W8-F1
#
_cell.length_a   1.000
_cell.length_b   1.000
_cell.length_c   1.000
_cell.angle_alpha   90.00
_cell.angle_beta   90.00
_cell.angle_gamma   90.00
#
_symmetry.space_group_name_H-M   'P 1'
#
loop_
_entity.id
_entity.type
_entity.pdbx_description
1 polymer ?
#
loop_
_entity_poly.entity_id
_entity_poly.type
_entity_poly.pdbx_seq_one_letter_code
_entity_poly.pdbx_strand_id
1 'polypeptide(L)'
;MSQGLWIAIAVVAVLVLVAALVLGLVRYRRRRISFTAKPEPGAIDRSGGYSASSGITFSQGAPADRLDTTGLPAVGDDATIPRDAPRRTISEVELPEPETLAPPPA
;
A
#
# COMPACT_ATOMS: atom_id res chain seq x y z
N MET A 1 34.69 46.29 -4.23
CA MET A 1 35.00 44.84 -4.19
C MET A 1 35.91 44.50 -5.34
N SER A 2 36.96 43.70 -5.13
CA SER A 2 37.90 43.35 -6.20
C SER A 2 37.24 42.43 -7.25
N GLN A 3 37.62 42.58 -8.52
CA GLN A 3 37.10 41.74 -9.61
C GLN A 3 37.34 40.24 -9.35
N GLY A 4 38.46 39.89 -8.70
CA GLY A 4 38.77 38.52 -8.30
C GLY A 4 37.76 37.93 -7.31
N LEU A 5 37.17 38.74 -6.43
CA LEU A 5 36.11 38.30 -5.52
C LEU A 5 34.85 37.89 -6.28
N TRP A 6 34.43 38.71 -7.27
CA TRP A 6 33.26 38.39 -8.10
C TRP A 6 33.45 37.13 -8.93
N ILE A 7 34.66 36.93 -9.48
CA ILE A 7 35.01 35.69 -10.21
C ILE A 7 34.93 34.49 -9.27
N ALA A 8 35.51 34.58 -8.06
CA ALA A 8 35.45 33.50 -7.08
C ALA A 8 34.01 33.14 -6.70
N ILE A 9 33.16 34.14 -6.46
CA ILE A 9 31.73 33.94 -6.16
C ILE A 9 31.02 33.25 -7.32
N ALA A 10 31.26 33.70 -8.57
CA ALA A 10 30.64 33.10 -9.75
C ALA A 10 31.03 31.63 -9.92
N VAL A 11 32.30 31.28 -9.71
CA VAL A 11 32.78 29.90 -9.79
C VAL A 11 32.12 29.02 -8.72
N VAL A 12 32.04 29.51 -7.48
CA VAL A 12 31.36 28.78 -6.39
C VAL A 12 29.88 28.58 -6.70
N ALA A 13 29.19 29.62 -7.19
CA ALA A 13 27.78 29.54 -7.56
C ALA A 13 27.53 28.46 -8.63
N VAL A 14 28.36 28.43 -9.67
CA VAL A 14 28.27 27.41 -10.74
C VAL A 14 28.51 26.00 -10.20
N LEU A 15 29.52 25.80 -9.35
CA LEU A 15 29.80 24.50 -8.73
C LEU A 15 28.62 24.00 -7.89
N VAL A 16 28.02 24.88 -7.08
CA VAL A 16 26.85 24.53 -6.28
C VAL A 16 25.65 24.17 -7.16
N LEU A 17 25.42 24.92 -8.24
CA LEU A 17 24.33 24.66 -9.18
C LEU A 17 24.49 23.29 -9.86
N VAL A 18 25.70 22.97 -10.33
CA VAL A 18 26.01 21.67 -10.92
C VAL A 18 25.83 20.55 -9.89
N ALA A 19 26.34 20.72 -8.66
CA ALA A 19 26.19 19.73 -7.60
C ALA A 19 24.71 19.48 -7.25
N ALA A 20 23.90 20.54 -7.14
CA ALA A 20 22.47 20.44 -6.89
C ALA A 20 21.74 19.72 -8.04
N LEU A 21 22.11 20.01 -9.29
CA LEU A 21 21.52 19.37 -10.46
C LEU A 21 21.84 17.87 -10.52
N VAL A 22 23.10 17.51 -10.26
CA VAL A 22 23.54 16.10 -10.23
C VAL A 22 22.86 15.36 -9.07
N LEU A 23 22.89 15.92 -7.86
CA LEU A 23 22.27 15.30 -6.69
C LEU A 23 20.76 15.18 -6.86
N GLY A 24 20.11 16.20 -7.43
CA GLY A 24 18.70 16.21 -7.79
C GLY A 24 18.36 15.13 -8.82
N LEU A 25 19.15 15.01 -9.89
CA LEU A 25 18.96 14.00 -10.94
C LEU A 25 19.17 12.58 -10.40
N VAL A 26 20.23 12.35 -9.61
CA VAL A 26 20.51 11.06 -8.98
C VAL A 26 19.38 10.69 -8.02
N ARG A 27 18.93 11.63 -7.19
CA ARG A 27 17.81 11.41 -6.26
C ARG A 27 16.50 11.15 -7.01
N TYR A 28 16.24 11.87 -8.09
CA TYR A 28 15.09 11.66 -8.97
C TYR A 28 15.12 10.26 -9.59
N ARG A 29 16.28 9.84 -10.13
CA ARG A 29 16.48 8.49 -10.68
C ARG A 29 16.33 7.40 -9.61
N ARG A 30 16.92 7.58 -8.43
CA ARG A 30 16.82 6.62 -7.31
C ARG A 30 15.42 6.51 -6.73
N ARG A 31 14.62 7.57 -6.78
CA ARG A 31 13.24 7.58 -6.27
C ARG A 31 12.20 7.15 -7.31
N ARG A 32 12.62 6.82 -8.53
CA ARG A 32 11.72 6.18 -9.48
C ARG A 32 11.49 4.75 -9.03
N ILE A 33 10.34 4.53 -8.42
CA ILE A 33 9.81 3.18 -8.20
C ILE A 33 9.39 2.67 -9.58
N SER A 34 10.18 1.76 -10.14
CA SER A 34 9.81 1.06 -11.37
C SER A 34 8.98 -0.17 -11.01
N PHE A 35 7.75 -0.27 -11.54
CA PHE A 35 6.93 -1.47 -11.42
C PHE A 35 7.42 -2.64 -12.30
N THR A 36 8.51 -2.45 -13.05
CA THR A 36 9.31 -3.58 -13.56
C THR A 36 9.97 -4.24 -12.36
N ALA A 37 9.38 -5.36 -11.91
CA ALA A 37 10.06 -6.29 -11.06
C ALA A 37 11.30 -6.77 -11.82
N LYS A 38 12.48 -6.30 -11.41
CA LYS A 38 13.71 -6.99 -11.77
C LYS A 38 13.59 -8.37 -11.13
N PRO A 39 13.64 -9.48 -11.88
CA PRO A 39 13.51 -10.81 -11.30
C PRO A 39 14.64 -10.98 -10.28
N GLU A 40 14.28 -11.04 -9.01
CA GLU A 40 15.21 -11.43 -7.97
C GLU A 40 15.37 -12.95 -8.11
N PRO A 41 16.59 -13.47 -8.35
CA PRO A 41 16.79 -14.92 -8.43
C PRO A 41 16.53 -15.51 -7.03
N GLY A 42 15.33 -16.04 -6.82
CA GLY A 42 14.92 -16.68 -5.56
C GLY A 42 13.61 -16.17 -4.95
N ALA A 43 12.99 -15.11 -5.50
CA ALA A 43 11.66 -14.68 -5.04
C ALA A 43 10.59 -15.65 -5.54
N ILE A 44 10.26 -16.66 -4.72
CA ILE A 44 9.16 -17.58 -4.99
C ILE A 44 7.85 -16.80 -4.87
N ASP A 45 7.20 -16.58 -6.01
CA ASP A 45 5.87 -16.01 -6.10
C ASP A 45 4.88 -16.92 -5.37
N ARG A 46 4.30 -16.41 -4.27
CA ARG A 46 3.27 -17.09 -3.48
C ARG A 46 1.85 -16.70 -3.89
N SER A 47 1.69 -15.89 -4.94
CA SER A 47 0.39 -15.66 -5.53
C SER A 47 -0.04 -16.93 -6.27
N GLY A 48 -1.14 -17.54 -5.83
CA GLY A 48 -1.58 -18.86 -6.29
C GLY A 48 -2.01 -18.87 -7.76
N GLY A 49 -1.05 -18.96 -8.68
CA GLY A 49 -1.24 -19.35 -10.09
C GLY A 49 -2.03 -18.39 -10.99
N TYR A 50 -2.62 -17.33 -10.47
CA TYR A 50 -3.36 -16.34 -11.26
C TYR A 50 -2.39 -15.42 -12.01
N SER A 51 -1.95 -15.86 -13.19
CA SER A 51 -1.31 -15.00 -14.18
C SER A 51 -2.38 -14.45 -15.13
N ALA A 52 -2.72 -13.17 -15.00
CA ALA A 52 -3.52 -12.48 -16.01
C ALA A 52 -2.62 -12.15 -17.20
N SER A 53 -2.75 -12.89 -18.30
CA SER A 53 -1.99 -12.67 -19.54
C SER A 53 -2.40 -11.39 -20.30
N SER A 54 -3.40 -10.65 -19.80
CA SER A 54 -3.87 -9.39 -20.36
C SER A 54 -3.91 -8.30 -19.29
N GLY A 55 -3.63 -7.05 -19.70
CA GLY A 55 -3.74 -5.90 -18.81
C GLY A 55 -5.20 -5.64 -18.44
N ILE A 56 -5.46 -5.45 -17.14
CA ILE A 56 -6.73 -4.92 -16.65
C ILE A 56 -6.70 -3.40 -16.78
N THR A 57 -7.50 -2.85 -17.69
CA THR A 57 -7.77 -1.42 -17.75
C THR A 57 -8.92 -1.11 -16.78
N PHE A 58 -8.64 -0.32 -15.75
CA PHE A 58 -9.67 0.19 -14.86
C PHE A 58 -10.37 1.38 -15.53
N SER A 59 -11.62 1.20 -15.95
CA SER A 59 -12.51 2.31 -16.26
C SER A 59 -12.92 2.98 -14.95
N GLN A 60 -12.63 4.27 -14.81
CA GLN A 60 -13.10 5.06 -13.67
C GLN A 60 -14.64 5.12 -13.73
N GLY A 61 -15.29 4.43 -12.80
CA GLY A 61 -16.74 4.52 -12.64
C GLY A 61 -17.15 5.94 -12.29
N ALA A 62 -18.26 6.42 -12.86
CA ALA A 62 -18.88 7.67 -12.44
C ALA A 62 -19.14 7.61 -10.92
N PRO A 63 -19.11 8.76 -10.20
CA PRO A 63 -19.52 8.77 -8.79
C PRO A 63 -20.92 8.14 -8.71
N ALA A 64 -21.01 7.00 -8.04
CA ALA A 64 -22.27 6.29 -7.91
C ALA A 64 -23.18 7.14 -7.03
N ASP A 65 -24.33 7.55 -7.58
CA ASP A 65 -25.47 7.90 -6.73
C ASP A 65 -25.70 6.75 -5.75
N ARG A 66 -26.12 7.09 -4.52
CA ARG A 66 -26.35 6.12 -3.45
C ARG A 66 -27.12 4.92 -4.00
N LEU A 67 -26.43 3.78 -4.12
CA LEU A 67 -27.02 2.55 -4.63
C LEU A 67 -28.27 2.24 -3.79
N ASP A 68 -29.38 1.99 -4.48
CA ASP A 68 -30.56 1.46 -3.82
C ASP A 68 -30.25 0.04 -3.38
N THR A 69 -29.99 -0.13 -2.09
CA THR A 69 -29.65 -1.41 -1.50
C THR A 69 -30.88 -2.24 -1.13
N THR A 70 -32.10 -1.78 -1.46
CA THR A 70 -33.31 -2.55 -1.19
C THR A 70 -33.35 -3.80 -2.06
N GLY A 71 -33.43 -4.98 -1.43
CA GLY A 71 -33.51 -6.26 -2.13
C GLY A 71 -32.20 -6.86 -2.63
N LEU A 72 -31.04 -6.23 -2.39
CA LEU A 72 -29.74 -6.88 -2.58
C LEU A 72 -29.51 -7.92 -1.49
N PRO A 73 -28.72 -8.99 -1.75
CA PRO A 73 -28.33 -9.93 -0.71
C PRO A 73 -27.64 -9.15 0.42
N ALA A 74 -28.27 -9.14 1.59
CA ALA A 74 -27.72 -8.48 2.75
C ALA A 74 -26.39 -9.15 3.14
N VAL A 75 -25.41 -8.35 3.51
CA VAL A 75 -24.27 -8.87 4.26
C VAL A 75 -24.83 -9.36 5.60
N GLY A 76 -24.35 -10.50 6.12
CA GLY A 76 -24.91 -11.11 7.33
C GLY A 76 -25.13 -10.13 8.49
N ASP A 77 -26.01 -10.45 9.43
CA ASP A 77 -26.54 -9.52 10.44
C ASP A 77 -25.45 -8.67 11.14
N ASP A 78 -24.29 -9.26 11.46
CA ASP A 78 -23.15 -8.58 12.08
C ASP A 78 -22.56 -7.43 11.25
N ALA A 79 -22.63 -7.53 9.92
CA ALA A 79 -22.15 -6.50 8.99
C ALA A 79 -23.22 -5.45 8.67
N THR A 80 -24.49 -5.75 8.96
CA THR A 80 -25.59 -4.78 8.82
C THR A 80 -25.60 -3.78 9.98
N ILE A 81 -25.03 -4.12 11.14
CA ILE A 81 -24.97 -3.25 12.31
C ILE A 81 -23.90 -2.14 12.11
N PRO A 82 -24.28 -0.84 12.15
CA PRO A 82 -23.34 0.27 12.03
C PRO A 82 -22.27 0.27 13.13
N ARG A 83 -21.09 0.83 12.83
CA ARG A 83 -19.99 0.98 13.80
C ARG A 83 -20.37 1.80 15.04
N ASP A 84 -21.27 2.75 14.86
CA ASP A 84 -21.75 3.67 15.90
C ASP A 84 -23.04 3.18 16.59
N ALA A 85 -23.53 1.99 16.24
CA ALA A 85 -24.68 1.41 16.92
C ALA A 85 -24.33 1.04 18.38
N PRO A 86 -25.29 1.16 19.32
CA PRO A 86 -25.09 0.71 20.70
C PRO A 86 -24.63 -0.74 20.76
N ARG A 87 -23.44 -0.96 21.33
CA ARG A 87 -22.90 -2.32 21.53
C ARG A 87 -23.61 -2.99 22.68
N ARG A 88 -23.81 -4.31 22.57
CA ARG A 88 -24.25 -5.12 23.72
C ARG A 88 -23.18 -5.02 24.82
N THR A 89 -23.61 -4.91 26.07
CA THR A 89 -22.71 -4.82 27.24
C THR A 89 -22.00 -6.14 27.56
N ILE A 90 -22.49 -7.25 26.99
CA ILE A 90 -21.92 -8.60 27.15
C ILE A 90 -21.01 -8.85 25.95
N SER A 91 -19.70 -8.65 26.13
CA SER A 91 -18.67 -8.98 25.13
C SER A 91 -17.92 -10.27 25.47
N GLU A 92 -17.86 -10.63 26.75
CA GLU A 92 -17.14 -11.80 27.24
C GLU A 92 -18.14 -12.92 27.51
N VAL A 93 -18.09 -13.99 26.71
CA VAL A 93 -18.89 -15.20 26.91
C VAL A 93 -17.93 -16.29 27.35
N GLU A 94 -18.14 -16.81 28.56
CA GLU A 94 -17.37 -17.95 29.07
C GLU A 94 -17.66 -19.17 28.20
N LEU A 95 -16.64 -19.62 27.46
CA LEU A 95 -16.72 -20.85 26.69
C LEU A 95 -16.51 -22.05 27.62
N PRO A 96 -17.20 -23.18 27.36
CA PRO A 96 -16.94 -24.41 28.10
C PRO A 96 -15.47 -24.83 27.92
N GLU A 97 -14.90 -25.42 28.96
CA GLU A 97 -13.53 -25.92 28.93
C GLU A 97 -13.39 -26.94 27.78
N PRO A 98 -12.39 -26.79 26.88
CA PRO A 98 -12.22 -27.70 25.77
C PRO A 98 -11.91 -29.10 26.30
N GLU A 99 -12.70 -30.10 25.87
CA GLU A 99 -12.43 -31.50 26.21
C GLU A 99 -11.03 -31.87 25.76
N THR A 100 -10.15 -32.11 26.75
CA THR A 100 -8.78 -32.56 26.47
C THR A 100 -8.86 -34.02 26.04
N LEU A 101 -8.91 -34.26 24.73
CA LEU A 101 -8.81 -35.60 24.18
C LEU A 101 -7.43 -36.16 24.51
N ALA A 102 -7.40 -37.28 25.26
CA ALA A 102 -6.17 -38.00 25.55
C ALA A 102 -5.50 -38.43 24.23
N PRO A 103 -4.16 -38.31 24.11
CA PRO A 103 -3.46 -38.74 22.91
C PRO A 103 -3.71 -40.24 22.65
N PRO A 104 -3.87 -40.65 21.37
CA PRO A 104 -4.11 -42.05 21.04
C PRO A 104 -2.93 -42.93 21.51
N PRO A 105 -3.20 -44.18 21.93
CA PRO A 105 -2.15 -45.10 22.38
C PRO A 105 -1.16 -45.39 21.25
N ALA A 106 0.12 -45.49 21.60
CA ALA A 106 1.22 -45.83 20.70
C ALA A 106 1.16 -47.30 20.22
#